data_AF-A0A350Y9R6-F1
#
_entry.id   AF-A0A350Y9R6-F1
#
_cell.length_a   1.000
_cell.length_b   1.000
_cell.length_c   1.000
_cell.angle_alpha   90.00
_cell.angle_beta   90.00
_cell.angle_gamma   90.00
#
_symmetry.space_group_name_H-M   'P 1'
#
loop_
_entity.id
_entity.type
_entity.pdbx_description
1 polymer ?
#
loop_
_entity_poly.entity_id
_entity_poly.type
_entity_poly.pdbx_seq_one_letter_code
_entity_poly.pdbx_strand_id
1 'polypeptide(L)' 'MNKPKEYLQDPDEQMEAIAFTCSEPVQANNQAKATEKCEKLANQYNLHLEGVEKRAAKWFDCLFRGK' A
#
# COMPACT_ATOMS: atom_id res chain seq x y z
N MET A 1 17.34 35.59 25.39
CA MET A 1 16.27 34.95 24.60
C MET A 1 16.87 33.75 23.88
N ASN A 2 16.78 32.55 24.46
CA ASN A 2 17.22 31.33 23.82
C ASN A 2 16.09 30.84 22.91
N LYS A 3 16.28 30.90 21.59
CA LYS A 3 15.40 30.23 20.64
C LYS A 3 15.52 28.72 20.85
N PRO A 4 14.44 27.95 21.01
CA PRO A 4 14.53 26.51 21.00
C PRO A 4 14.98 26.06 19.60
N LYS A 5 16.03 25.26 19.61
CA LYS A 5 16.60 24.61 18.44
C LYS A 5 15.65 23.48 18.03
N GLU A 6 14.89 23.68 16.95
CA GLU A 6 14.06 22.64 16.30
C GLU A 6 14.96 21.59 15.66
N TYR A 7 15.47 20.64 16.44
CA TYR A 7 16.11 19.46 15.86
C TYR A 7 15.66 18.23 16.64
N LEU A 8 15.25 17.22 15.86
CA LEU A 8 14.90 15.84 16.23
C LEU A 8 13.40 15.62 16.44
N GLN A 9 12.65 15.61 15.34
CA GLN A 9 11.54 14.66 15.22
C GLN A 9 12.14 13.27 15.39
N ASP A 10 11.65 12.50 16.36
CA ASP A 10 12.13 11.16 16.65
C ASP A 10 12.09 10.30 15.38
N PRO A 11 13.18 9.60 15.01
CA PRO A 11 13.20 8.70 13.86
C PRO A 11 12.13 7.60 13.94
N ASP A 12 11.65 7.29 15.15
CA ASP A 12 10.53 6.36 15.38
C ASP A 12 9.18 6.93 14.87
N GLU A 13 8.92 8.23 14.97
CA GLU A 13 7.71 8.85 14.38
C GLU A 13 7.74 8.83 12.85
N GLN A 14 8.93 8.91 12.25
CA GLN A 14 9.07 8.76 10.79
C GLN A 14 8.86 7.32 10.35
N MET A 15 9.20 6.34 11.20
CA MET A 15 9.06 4.92 10.91
C MET A 15 7.60 4.45 11.04
N GLU A 16 6.84 4.98 12.00
CA GLU A 16 5.38 4.79 12.08
C GLU A 16 4.62 5.50 10.93
N ALA A 17 5.17 6.58 10.39
CA ALA A 17 4.64 7.25 9.19
C ALA A 17 4.97 6.52 7.87
N ILE A 18 5.82 5.49 7.89
CA ILE A 18 5.98 4.58 6.75
C ILE A 18 4.72 3.72 6.72
N ALA A 19 3.67 4.26 6.10
CA ALA A 19 2.44 3.53 5.86
C ALA A 19 2.81 2.14 5.31
N PHE A 20 2.46 1.08 6.04
CA PHE A 20 2.76 -0.29 5.62
C PHE A 20 2.23 -0.46 4.20
N THR A 21 3.15 -0.62 3.23
CA THR A 21 2.79 -0.89 1.85
C THR A 21 3.16 -2.33 1.53
N CYS A 22 2.24 -3.05 0.92
CA CYS A 22 2.51 -4.39 0.42
C CYS A 22 1.95 -4.58 -0.98
N SER A 23 2.55 -5.50 -1.73
CA SER A 23 2.13 -5.82 -3.09
C SER A 23 1.87 -7.31 -3.19
N GLU A 24 0.69 -7.69 -3.68
CA GLU A 24 0.31 -9.09 -3.88
C GLU A 24 -0.02 -9.35 -5.35
N PRO A 25 0.65 -10.31 -6.00
CA PRO A 25 0.38 -10.66 -7.39
C PRO A 25 -0.86 -11.54 -7.52
N VAL A 26 -1.76 -11.18 -8.43
CA VAL A 26 -2.97 -11.96 -8.76
C VAL A 26 -3.06 -12.28 -10.24
N GLN A 27 -3.62 -13.43 -10.57
CA GLN A 27 -3.99 -13.77 -11.94
C GLN A 27 -5.42 -13.32 -12.26
N ALA A 28 -5.60 -12.60 -13.36
CA ALA A 28 -6.89 -12.23 -13.92
C ALA A 28 -6.83 -12.17 -15.46
N ASN A 29 -7.99 -12.26 -16.11
CA ASN A 29 -8.06 -12.16 -17.57
C ASN A 29 -8.05 -10.70 -18.06
N ASN A 30 -8.43 -9.74 -17.22
CA ASN A 30 -8.49 -8.32 -17.54
C ASN A 30 -8.36 -7.46 -16.26
N GLN A 31 -8.19 -6.15 -16.43
CA GLN A 31 -8.03 -5.20 -15.33
C GLN A 31 -9.23 -5.21 -14.36
N ALA A 32 -10.47 -5.22 -14.87
CA ALA A 32 -11.66 -5.21 -14.02
C ALA A 32 -11.73 -6.42 -13.07
N LYS A 33 -11.43 -7.63 -13.57
CA LYS A 33 -11.36 -8.84 -12.73
C LYS A 33 -10.16 -8.83 -11.79
N ALA A 34 -9.08 -8.14 -12.13
CA ALA A 34 -7.95 -7.95 -11.23
C ALA A 34 -8.36 -7.04 -10.07
N THR A 35 -8.99 -5.91 -10.36
CA THR A 35 -9.51 -4.97 -9.36
C THR A 35 -10.47 -5.63 -8.39
N GLU A 36 -11.47 -6.38 -8.87
CA GLU A 36 -12.41 -7.09 -7.99
C GLU A 36 -11.68 -8.09 -7.05
N LYS A 37 -10.63 -8.76 -7.54
CA LYS A 37 -9.81 -9.65 -6.70
C LYS A 37 -8.99 -8.89 -5.68
N CYS A 38 -8.34 -7.80 -6.10
CA CYS A 38 -7.55 -6.95 -5.21
C CYS A 38 -8.41 -6.32 -4.11
N GLU A 39 -9.64 -5.89 -4.42
CA GLU A 39 -10.58 -5.36 -3.42
C GLU A 39 -10.99 -6.42 -2.39
N LYS A 40 -11.23 -7.66 -2.82
CA LYS A 40 -11.51 -8.77 -1.91
C LYS A 40 -10.32 -9.06 -0.99
N LEU A 41 -9.10 -9.06 -1.53
CA LEU A 41 -7.88 -9.25 -0.75
C LEU A 41 -7.64 -8.11 0.24
N ALA A 42 -7.82 -6.85 -0.19
CA ALA A 42 -7.73 -5.68 0.67
C ALA A 42 -8.69 -5.80 1.87
N ASN A 43 -9.93 -6.21 1.63
CA ASN A 43 -10.89 -6.44 2.70
C ASN A 43 -10.50 -7.60 3.63
N GLN A 44 -9.99 -8.71 3.09
CA GLN A 44 -9.51 -9.86 3.87
C GLN A 44 -8.32 -9.50 4.76
N TYR A 45 -7.41 -8.67 4.25
CA TYR A 45 -6.22 -8.23 4.98
C TYR A 45 -6.46 -6.99 5.84
N ASN A 46 -7.68 -6.43 5.81
CA ASN A 46 -8.01 -5.16 6.43
C ASN A 46 -7.06 -4.02 6.02
N LEU A 47 -6.72 -3.95 4.73
CA LEU A 47 -5.89 -2.93 4.10
C LEU A 47 -6.72 -2.04 3.17
N HIS A 48 -6.15 -0.91 2.76
CA HIS A 48 -6.64 -0.10 1.65
C HIS A 48 -6.00 -0.55 0.33
N LEU A 49 -6.82 -0.67 -0.73
CA LEU A 49 -6.33 -0.86 -2.09
C LEU A 49 -5.96 0.50 -2.67
N GLU A 50 -4.66 0.75 -2.88
CA GLU A 50 -4.20 1.98 -3.53
C GLU A 50 -4.23 1.87 -5.06
N GLY A 51 -3.97 0.68 -5.61
CA GLY A 51 -3.89 0.51 -7.05
C GLY A 51 -3.79 -0.92 -7.51
N VAL A 52 -4.01 -1.11 -8.82
CA VAL A 52 -3.83 -2.39 -9.49
C VAL A 52 -3.02 -2.18 -10.75
N GLU A 53 -1.82 -2.75 -10.80
CA GLU A 53 -0.89 -2.54 -11.90
C GLU A 53 -0.74 -3.78 -12.76
N LYS A 54 -0.61 -3.60 -14.07
CA LYS A 54 -0.39 -4.71 -15.00
C LYS A 54 1.09 -5.12 -14.95
N ARG A 55 1.39 -6.31 -14.43
CA ARG A 55 2.74 -6.87 -14.48
C ARG A 55 3.06 -7.50 -15.83
N ALA A 56 2.41 -8.61 -16.19
CA ALA A 56 2.62 -9.32 -17.46
C ALA A 56 1.49 -10.32 -17.76
N ALA A 57 1.18 -10.57 -19.03
CA ALA A 57 0.21 -11.59 -19.47
C ALA A 57 -1.13 -11.54 -18.72
N LYS A 58 -1.39 -12.47 -17.79
CA LYS A 58 -2.57 -12.52 -16.91
C LYS A 58 -2.30 -12.09 -15.47
N TRP A 59 -1.10 -11.64 -15.15
CA TRP A 59 -0.70 -11.19 -13.82
C TRP A 59 -0.91 -9.68 -13.64
N PHE A 60 -1.36 -9.31 -12.45
CA PHE A 60 -1.57 -7.95 -11.98
C PHE A 60 -1.09 -7.86 -10.53
N ASP A 61 -0.55 -6.72 -10.14
CA ASP A 61 -0.10 -6.47 -8.78
C ASP A 61 -1.14 -5.63 -8.06
N CYS A 62 -1.64 -6.14 -6.93
CA CYS A 62 -2.49 -5.39 -6.02
C CYS A 62 -1.60 -4.59 -5.07
N LEU A 63 -1.68 -3.27 -5.10
CA LEU A 63 -0.93 -2.38 -4.23
C LEU A 63 -1.79 -2.01 -3.03
N PHE A 64 -1.35 -2.41 -1.84
CA PHE A 64 -2.07 -2.17 -0.61
C PHE A 64 -1.32 -1.23 0.32
N ARG A 65 -2.08 -0.56 1.19
CA ARG A 65 -1.60 0.28 2.28
C ARG A 65 -2.33 -0.05 3.57
N GLY A 66 -1.68 0.12 4.72
CA GLY A 66 -2.35 0.14 6.02
C GLY A 66 -3.55 1.09 6.04
N LYS A 67 -4.61 0.69 6.75
CA LYS A 67 -5.79 1.54 6.98
C LYS A 67 -5.50 2.65 7.98
#